data_AF-A0A915KH85-F1
#
_entry.id   AF-A0A915KH85-F1
#
_cell.length_a   1.000
_cell.length_b   1.000
_cell.length_c   1.000
_cell.angle_alpha   90.00
_cell.angle_beta   90.00
_cell.angle_gamma   90.00
#
_symmetry.space_group_name_H-M   'P 1'
#
loop_
_entity.id
_entity.type
_entity.pdbx_description
1 polymer ?
#
loop_
_entity_poly.entity_id
_entity_poly.type
_entity_poly.pdbx_seq_one_letter_code
_entity_poly.pdbx_strand_id
1 'polypeptide(L)'
;ITTVDKYQGQQNDFIILSLVRTAAVGHLRDVRRLIVALSRARLGLYILGRLSLFKNCFELTPAFNILCKRPTKLIIFPKESYPTKRLLNSPDLPEEKVEIEDVSQMAHLVYEAASKRK
;
A
#
# COMPACT_ATOMS: atom_id res chain seq x y z
N ILE A 1 -10.74 -8.68 -8.71
CA ILE A 1 -10.76 -7.20 -8.57
C ILE A 1 -12.16 -6.80 -8.15
N THR A 2 -12.34 -6.17 -6.99
CA THR A 2 -13.68 -5.80 -6.47
C THR A 2 -13.60 -4.51 -5.66
N THR A 3 -14.72 -3.81 -5.51
CA THR A 3 -14.80 -2.58 -4.70
C THR A 3 -15.00 -2.93 -3.23
N VAL A 4 -14.62 -2.01 -2.34
CA VAL A 4 -14.77 -2.17 -0.88
C VAL A 4 -16.23 -2.51 -0.49
N ASP A 5 -17.21 -1.96 -1.22
CA ASP A 5 -18.64 -2.19 -0.94
C ASP A 5 -19.07 -3.64 -1.18
N LYS A 6 -18.49 -4.30 -2.19
CA LYS A 6 -18.75 -5.70 -2.50
C LYS A 6 -17.87 -6.66 -1.68
N TYR A 7 -17.07 -6.13 -0.74
CA TYR A 7 -16.07 -6.88 0.05
C TYR A 7 -16.33 -6.81 1.55
N GLN A 8 -17.59 -6.99 1.95
CA GLN A 8 -17.98 -7.09 3.35
C GLN A 8 -17.90 -8.54 3.83
N GLY A 9 -17.17 -8.79 4.93
CA GLY A 9 -17.09 -10.12 5.57
C GLY A 9 -15.93 -11.03 5.12
N GLN A 10 -15.13 -10.62 4.13
CA GLN A 10 -13.95 -11.37 3.69
C GLN A 10 -12.66 -10.65 4.08
N GLN A 11 -11.63 -11.40 4.48
CA GLN A 11 -10.29 -10.88 4.77
C GLN A 11 -9.28 -11.57 3.86
N ASN A 12 -8.30 -10.82 3.35
CA ASN A 12 -7.18 -11.37 2.60
C ASN A 12 -5.87 -11.13 3.34
N ASP A 13 -4.89 -11.97 3.05
CA ASP A 13 -3.55 -11.81 3.58
C ASP A 13 -2.91 -10.51 3.07
N PHE A 14 -3.08 -10.20 1.79
CA PHE A 14 -2.56 -8.97 1.18
C PHE A 14 -3.66 -8.17 0.48
N ILE A 15 -3.72 -6.87 0.73
CA ILE A 15 -4.64 -5.93 0.07
C ILE A 15 -3.84 -4.80 -0.57
N ILE A 16 -4.14 -4.52 -1.84
CA ILE A 16 -3.68 -3.32 -2.55
C ILE A 16 -4.88 -2.39 -2.70
N LEU A 17 -4.83 -1.25 -2.01
CA LEU A 17 -5.87 -0.23 -1.99
C LEU A 17 -5.46 0.94 -2.88
N SER A 18 -6.23 1.22 -3.93
CA SER A 18 -6.10 2.46 -4.71
C SER A 18 -7.15 3.47 -4.26
N LEU A 19 -6.69 4.68 -3.91
CA LEU A 19 -7.57 5.76 -3.47
C LEU A 19 -8.21 6.54 -4.64
N VAL A 20 -7.75 6.32 -5.88
CA VAL A 20 -8.27 6.80 -7.20
C VAL A 20 -8.42 8.33 -7.37
N ARG A 21 -8.69 9.09 -6.33
CA ARG A 21 -9.06 10.51 -6.37
C ARG A 21 -7.82 11.41 -6.39
N THR A 22 -7.78 12.33 -7.34
CA THR A 22 -6.63 13.22 -7.60
C THR A 22 -6.97 14.73 -7.58
N ALA A 23 -8.26 15.10 -7.56
CA ALA A 23 -8.73 16.49 -7.63
C ALA A 23 -9.65 16.93 -6.47
N ALA A 24 -10.53 16.05 -5.97
CA ALA A 24 -11.40 16.34 -4.83
C ALA A 24 -11.70 15.06 -4.03
N VAL A 25 -11.71 15.16 -2.71
CA VAL A 25 -11.96 14.03 -1.79
C VAL A 25 -13.31 13.35 -2.10
N GLY A 26 -14.34 14.11 -2.48
CA GLY A 26 -15.64 13.53 -2.88
C GLY A 26 -16.27 12.65 -1.79
N HIS A 27 -16.96 11.58 -2.20
CA HIS A 27 -17.67 10.64 -1.31
C HIS A 27 -16.76 9.81 -0.37
N LEU A 28 -15.43 10.06 -0.34
CA LEU A 28 -14.53 9.58 0.72
C LEU A 28 -14.71 10.31 2.07
N ARG A 29 -15.74 11.15 2.21
CA ARG A 29 -16.25 11.58 3.52
C ARG A 29 -16.70 10.41 4.40
N ASP A 30 -16.96 9.24 3.83
CA ASP A 30 -17.29 8.08 4.64
C ASP A 30 -16.02 7.41 5.20
N VAL A 31 -15.54 7.96 6.30
CA VAL A 31 -14.46 7.38 7.14
C VAL A 31 -14.69 5.90 7.40
N ARG A 32 -15.95 5.46 7.50
CA ARG A 32 -16.31 4.06 7.76
C ARG A 32 -15.84 3.16 6.61
N ARG A 33 -15.93 3.62 5.36
CA ARG A 33 -15.44 2.87 4.19
C ARG A 33 -13.92 2.75 4.19
N LEU A 34 -13.19 3.80 4.60
CA LEU A 34 -11.74 3.71 4.74
C LEU A 34 -11.37 2.75 5.87
N ILE A 35 -11.98 2.85 7.05
CA ILE A 35 -11.73 1.95 8.18
C ILE A 35 -12.00 0.49 7.79
N VAL A 36 -13.08 0.24 7.05
CA VAL A 36 -13.36 -1.09 6.50
C VAL A 36 -12.23 -1.53 5.58
N ALA A 37 -11.79 -0.70 4.62
CA ALA A 37 -10.69 -1.07 3.74
C ALA A 37 -9.38 -1.37 4.49
N LEU A 38 -9.05 -0.56 5.52
CA LEU A 38 -7.85 -0.73 6.35
C LEU A 38 -7.89 -2.02 7.20
N SER A 39 -9.07 -2.46 7.62
CA SER A 39 -9.26 -3.64 8.49
C SER A 39 -9.37 -4.97 7.74
N ARG A 40 -9.30 -4.97 6.40
CA ARG A 40 -9.48 -6.18 5.57
C ARG A 40 -8.17 -6.91 5.26
N ALA A 41 -7.02 -6.28 5.52
CA ALA A 41 -5.70 -6.86 5.32
C ALA A 41 -5.20 -7.57 6.59
N ARG A 42 -4.78 -8.82 6.48
CA ARG A 42 -4.24 -9.60 7.62
C ARG A 42 -2.72 -9.48 7.77
N LEU A 43 -1.97 -9.56 6.67
CA LEU A 43 -0.51 -9.56 6.68
C LEU A 43 0.08 -8.29 6.07
N GLY A 44 -0.52 -7.75 5.00
CA GLY A 44 0.03 -6.59 4.31
C GLY A 44 -1.02 -5.71 3.64
N LEU A 45 -0.87 -4.40 3.82
CA LEU A 45 -1.71 -3.37 3.21
C LEU A 45 -0.84 -2.38 2.44
N TYR A 46 -1.10 -2.24 1.15
CA TYR A 46 -0.42 -1.29 0.27
C TYR A 46 -1.42 -0.25 -0.22
N ILE A 47 -1.14 1.03 -0.01
CA ILE A 47 -2.05 2.12 -0.37
C ILE A 47 -1.42 2.99 -1.44
N LEU A 48 -2.12 3.14 -2.57
CA LEU A 48 -1.72 3.97 -3.70
C LEU A 48 -2.67 5.18 -3.77
N GLY A 49 -2.12 6.39 -3.65
CA GLY A 49 -2.93 7.59 -3.71
C GLY A 49 -2.15 8.88 -3.47
N ARG A 50 -2.81 10.01 -3.70
CA ARG A 50 -2.21 11.33 -3.55
C ARG A 50 -2.31 11.81 -2.10
N LEU A 51 -1.25 11.58 -1.31
CA LEU A 51 -1.21 11.88 0.12
C LEU A 51 -1.60 13.33 0.48
N SER A 52 -1.22 14.30 -0.36
CA SER A 52 -1.51 15.72 -0.11
C SER A 52 -3.01 16.04 -0.05
N LEU A 53 -3.85 15.32 -0.79
CA LEU A 53 -5.30 15.51 -0.75
C LEU A 53 -5.91 15.00 0.56
N PHE A 54 -5.37 13.90 1.09
CA PHE A 54 -5.90 13.23 2.27
C PHE A 54 -5.43 13.87 3.57
N LYS A 55 -4.24 14.49 3.58
CA LYS A 55 -3.77 15.29 4.73
C LYS A 55 -4.68 16.48 5.04
N ASN A 56 -5.35 17.05 4.03
CA ASN A 56 -6.24 18.19 4.20
C ASN A 56 -7.67 17.79 4.63
N CYS A 57 -7.95 16.48 4.79
CA CYS A 57 -9.26 15.97 5.17
C CYS A 57 -9.28 15.63 6.67
N PHE A 58 -9.93 16.47 7.47
CA PHE A 58 -9.99 16.33 8.93
C PHE A 58 -10.53 14.98 9.39
N GLU A 59 -11.50 14.43 8.66
CA GLU A 59 -12.15 13.16 9.01
C GLU A 59 -11.20 11.95 8.85
N LEU A 60 -10.16 12.06 8.02
CA LEU A 60 -9.20 10.99 7.72
C LEU A 60 -7.86 11.18 8.44
N THR A 61 -7.63 12.34 9.03
CA THR A 61 -6.47 12.68 9.87
C THR A 61 -6.05 11.58 10.84
N PRO A 62 -6.93 10.94 11.64
CA PRO A 62 -6.48 9.91 12.60
C PRO A 62 -5.81 8.70 11.91
N ALA A 63 -6.38 8.23 10.79
CA ALA A 63 -5.80 7.12 10.04
C ALA A 63 -4.49 7.54 9.36
N PHE A 64 -4.47 8.71 8.71
CA PHE A 64 -3.30 9.20 8.00
C PHE A 64 -2.15 9.62 8.93
N ASN A 65 -2.43 10.05 10.16
CA ASN A 65 -1.40 10.32 11.16
C ASN A 65 -0.62 9.05 11.53
N ILE A 66 -1.27 7.88 11.54
CA ILE A 66 -0.60 6.60 11.76
C ILE A 66 0.19 6.19 10.52
N LEU A 67 -0.41 6.33 9.33
CA LEU A 67 0.24 5.96 8.07
C LEU A 67 1.47 6.84 7.78
N CYS A 68 1.40 8.14 8.07
CA CYS A 68 2.51 9.09 7.86
C CYS A 68 3.68 8.91 8.83
N LYS A 69 3.56 8.06 9.87
CA LYS A 69 4.72 7.66 10.69
C LYS A 69 5.68 6.75 9.92
N ARG A 70 5.23 6.18 8.80
CA ARG A 70 6.04 5.33 7.92
C ARG A 70 6.46 6.11 6.66
N PRO A 71 7.54 5.68 5.99
CA PRO A 71 7.93 6.23 4.69
C PRO A 71 6.77 6.16 3.69
N THR A 72 6.58 7.24 2.94
CA THR A 72 5.49 7.37 1.96
C THR A 72 5.84 6.81 0.59
N LYS A 73 7.13 6.58 0.34
CA LYS A 73 7.64 5.91 -0.85
C LYS A 73 7.66 4.40 -0.62
N LEU A 74 7.38 3.66 -1.69
CA LEU A 74 7.37 2.20 -1.65
C LEU A 74 8.81 1.70 -1.62
N ILE A 75 9.17 0.92 -0.60
CA ILE A 75 10.48 0.26 -0.49
C ILE A 75 10.26 -1.23 -0.72
N ILE A 76 11.00 -1.80 -1.67
CA ILE A 76 10.93 -3.23 -2.01
C ILE A 76 12.29 -3.89 -1.82
N PHE A 77 12.29 -5.20 -1.64
CA PHE A 77 13.49 -6.05 -1.54
C PHE A 77 13.44 -7.11 -2.66
N PRO A 78 13.93 -6.79 -3.87
CA PRO A 78 13.73 -7.65 -5.05
C PRO A 78 14.37 -9.03 -4.95
N LYS A 79 15.43 -9.17 -4.15
CA LYS A 79 16.14 -10.43 -3.91
C LYS A 79 15.45 -11.32 -2.87
N GLU A 80 14.44 -10.82 -2.18
CA GLU A 80 13.68 -11.59 -1.20
C GLU A 80 12.51 -12.31 -1.89
N SER A 81 12.49 -13.64 -1.79
CA SER A 81 11.42 -14.47 -2.36
C SER A 81 10.31 -14.73 -1.35
N TYR A 82 9.09 -14.95 -1.84
CA TYR A 82 7.97 -15.43 -1.03
C TYR A 82 7.97 -16.98 -0.99
N PRO A 83 7.73 -17.62 0.18
CA PRO A 83 7.57 -17.02 1.50
C PRO A 83 8.92 -16.63 2.13
N THR A 84 8.95 -15.52 2.87
CA THR A 84 10.14 -15.11 3.62
C THR A 84 10.13 -15.65 5.06
N LYS A 85 11.32 -15.84 5.64
CA LYS A 85 11.52 -16.13 7.08
C LYS A 85 11.84 -14.88 7.90
N ARG A 86 11.93 -13.71 7.26
CA ARG A 86 12.29 -12.45 7.90
C ARG A 86 11.16 -11.95 8.80
N LEU A 87 11.52 -11.53 10.02
CA LEU A 87 10.59 -10.99 11.01
C LEU A 87 10.38 -9.49 10.82
N LEU A 88 9.23 -8.97 11.28
CA LEU A 88 8.78 -7.58 11.07
C LEU A 88 9.76 -6.50 11.56
N ASN A 89 10.66 -6.83 12.49
CA ASN A 89 11.67 -5.93 13.05
C ASN A 89 13.07 -6.58 13.12
N SER A 90 13.36 -7.52 12.22
CA SER A 90 14.70 -8.14 12.21
C SER A 90 15.76 -7.07 11.89
N PRO A 91 16.90 -7.06 12.61
CA PRO A 91 18.03 -6.20 12.25
C PRO A 91 18.65 -6.60 10.91
N ASP A 92 18.46 -7.85 10.48
CA ASP A 92 18.99 -8.42 9.24
C ASP A 92 18.14 -8.03 8.02
N LEU A 93 18.10 -6.73 7.71
CA LEU A 93 17.49 -6.24 6.48
C LEU A 93 18.40 -6.59 5.28
N PRO A 94 17.85 -7.10 4.16
CA PRO A 94 18.65 -7.28 2.97
C PRO A 94 19.24 -5.94 2.54
N GLU A 95 20.55 -5.91 2.25
CA GLU A 95 21.26 -4.67 1.89
C GLU A 95 20.67 -4.04 0.60
N GLU A 96 20.19 -4.87 -0.32
CA GLU A 96 19.64 -4.44 -1.59
C GLU A 96 18.14 -4.12 -1.49
N LYS A 97 17.85 -2.96 -0.91
CA LYS A 97 16.54 -2.33 -0.97
C LYS A 97 16.44 -1.38 -2.17
N VAL A 98 15.28 -1.35 -2.79
CA VAL A 98 14.96 -0.41 -3.86
C VAL A 98 13.81 0.48 -3.40
N GLU A 99 14.05 1.78 -3.39
CA GLU A 99 13.02 2.79 -3.16
C GLU A 99 12.41 3.19 -4.52
N ILE A 100 11.10 3.04 -4.62
CA ILE A 100 10.32 3.34 -5.82
C ILE A 100 9.85 4.79 -5.74
N GLU A 101 10.29 5.60 -6.71
CA GLU A 101 9.92 7.01 -6.85
C GLU A 101 8.58 7.17 -7.57
N ASP A 102 8.37 6.42 -8.65
CA ASP A 102 7.17 6.53 -9.48
C ASP A 102 6.71 5.17 -10.07
N VAL A 103 5.56 5.23 -10.74
CA VAL A 103 4.93 4.05 -11.36
C VAL A 103 5.75 3.53 -12.55
N SER A 104 6.46 4.40 -13.26
CA SER A 104 7.29 4.01 -14.41
C SER A 104 8.48 3.16 -13.96
N GLN A 105 9.15 3.57 -12.88
CA GLN A 105 10.24 2.81 -12.26
C GLN A 105 9.74 1.45 -11.77
N MET A 106 8.56 1.40 -11.13
CA MET A 106 7.94 0.13 -10.71
C MET A 106 7.65 -0.78 -11.90
N ALA A 107 7.08 -0.24 -12.99
CA ALA A 107 6.77 -1.01 -14.18
C ALA A 107 8.04 -1.58 -14.83
N HIS A 108 9.10 -0.79 -14.92
CA HIS A 108 10.40 -1.23 -15.42
C HIS A 108 10.96 -2.39 -14.59
N LEU A 109 10.96 -2.26 -13.26
CA LEU A 109 11.46 -3.30 -12.36
C LEU A 109 10.66 -4.60 -12.47
N VAL A 110 9.33 -4.52 -12.57
CA VAL A 110 8.49 -5.70 -12.76
C VAL A 110 8.77 -6.36 -14.11
N TYR A 111 8.94 -5.57 -15.18
CA TYR A 111 9.27 -6.08 -16.50
C TYR A 111 10.63 -6.79 -16.53
N GLU A 112 11.67 -6.20 -15.92
CA GLU A 112 12.98 -6.84 -15.78
C GLU A 112 12.91 -8.11 -14.94
N ALA A 113 12.21 -8.09 -13.81
CA ALA A 113 12.06 -9.25 -12.94
C ALA A 113 11.29 -10.39 -13.63
N ALA A 114 10.27 -10.07 -14.42
CA ALA A 114 9.52 -11.05 -15.21
C ALA A 114 10.38 -11.64 -16.34
N SER A 115 11.21 -10.81 -16.98
CA SER A 115 12.10 -11.25 -18.06
C SER A 115 13.22 -12.17 -17.56
N LYS A 116 13.78 -11.91 -16.37
CA LYS A 116 14.80 -12.74 -15.73
C LYS A 116 14.29 -14.07 -15.16
N ARG A 117 12.97 -14.26 -15.08
CA ARG A 117 12.33 -15.50 -14.60
C ARG A 117 11.97 -16.47 -15.74
N LYS A 118 12.16 -16.09 -16.99
CA LYS A 118 12.15 -17.01 -18.15
C LYS A 118 13.53 -17.64 -18.31
#